data_AF-A0A7W3NVB4-F1
#
_entry.id   AF-A0A7W3NVB4-F1
#
_cell.length_a   1.000
_cell.length_b   1.000
_cell.length_c   1.000
_cell.angle_alpha   90.00
_cell.angle_beta   90.00
_cell.angle_gamma   90.00
#
_symmetry.space_group_name_H-M   'P 1'
#
loop_
_entity.id
_entity.type
_entity.pdbx_description
1 polymer ?
#
loop_
_entity_poly.entity_id
_entity_poly.type
_entity_poly.pdbx_seq_one_letter_code
_entity_poly.pdbx_strand_id
1 'polypeptide(L)'
;MINKGRINVRVQRRRAGSLSSLRARFHGRRDADGLREMLADAYAGGAPLAEDLPPYVLGLHAQVRHSTARLRSRTLAAHRALHIRIQSESVRVVNQYTERGEPTPAALARFGEWVAEWRSAASVCRQQAQQLADEANQLIACYWDAAWARARRGDQVGGRRPAGWLPGRITLDGTWAHLDDGLLSDRWYVPDAPGRDTDPSAVAQALHILDHQSARGRSDQTRHGDAPKGSRR
;
A
#
# COMPACT_ATOMS: atom_id res chain seq x y z
N MET A 1 3.67 -12.15 34.65
CA MET A 1 4.19 -13.14 33.68
C MET A 1 3.93 -12.64 32.27
N ILE A 2 4.96 -12.13 31.58
CA ILE A 2 4.86 -11.55 30.24
C ILE A 2 5.18 -12.65 29.22
N ASN A 3 4.20 -13.06 28.45
CA ASN A 3 4.34 -14.10 27.43
C ASN A 3 5.01 -13.49 26.19
N LYS A 4 6.33 -13.67 26.07
CA LYS A 4 7.12 -13.25 24.90
C LYS A 4 6.81 -14.20 23.74
N GLY A 5 5.80 -13.86 22.95
CA GLY A 5 5.51 -14.52 21.68
C GLY A 5 6.70 -14.38 20.73
N ARG A 6 7.47 -15.46 20.57
CA ARG A 6 8.53 -15.57 19.57
C ARG A 6 7.90 -15.54 18.18
N ILE A 7 8.08 -14.43 17.47
CA ILE A 7 7.75 -14.32 16.04
C ILE A 7 8.81 -15.12 15.27
N ASN A 8 8.59 -16.42 15.13
CA ASN A 8 9.36 -17.28 14.24
C ASN A 8 8.96 -16.97 12.79
N VAL A 9 9.59 -15.98 12.18
CA VAL A 9 9.51 -15.76 10.72
C VAL A 9 10.40 -16.81 10.04
N ARG A 10 9.86 -18.02 9.83
CA ARG A 10 10.45 -18.95 8.86
C ARG A 10 10.15 -18.40 7.46
N VAL A 11 11.14 -17.75 6.86
CA VAL A 11 11.12 -17.40 5.43
C VAL A 11 11.20 -18.69 4.63
N GLN A 12 10.05 -19.30 4.39
CA GLN A 12 9.92 -20.45 3.51
C GLN A 12 10.10 -19.94 2.09
N ARG A 13 11.34 -20.01 1.56
CA ARG A 13 11.65 -19.79 0.14
C ARG A 13 10.79 -20.76 -0.68
N ARG A 14 9.60 -20.31 -1.09
CA ARG A 14 8.70 -21.08 -1.94
C ARG A 14 9.34 -21.23 -3.31
N ARG A 15 9.58 -22.46 -3.73
CA ARG A 15 9.88 -22.90 -5.11
C ARG A 15 8.79 -22.51 -6.14
N ALA A 16 7.81 -21.68 -5.77
CA ALA A 16 6.67 -21.29 -6.60
C ALA A 16 7.03 -20.30 -7.72
N GLY A 17 8.10 -19.51 -7.58
CA GLY A 17 8.46 -18.49 -8.58
C GLY A 17 8.92 -19.05 -9.94
N SER A 18 9.64 -20.18 -9.92
CA SER A 18 10.18 -20.78 -11.16
C SER A 18 9.05 -21.26 -12.08
N LEU A 19 8.07 -21.98 -11.54
CA LEU A 19 6.95 -22.52 -12.31
C LEU A 19 6.06 -21.40 -12.90
N SER A 20 5.85 -20.31 -12.15
CA SER A 20 5.10 -19.15 -12.63
C SER A 20 5.82 -18.43 -13.78
N SER A 21 7.15 -18.23 -13.67
CA SER A 21 7.93 -17.58 -14.73
C SER A 21 8.03 -18.43 -16.01
N LEU A 22 8.17 -19.76 -15.89
CA LEU A 22 8.18 -20.67 -17.04
C LEU A 22 6.84 -20.65 -17.77
N ARG A 23 5.73 -20.62 -17.02
CA ARG A 23 4.40 -20.49 -17.59
C ARG A 23 4.22 -19.15 -18.31
N ALA A 24 4.67 -18.04 -17.72
CA ALA A 24 4.64 -16.73 -18.36
C ALA A 24 5.41 -16.74 -19.70
N ARG A 25 6.62 -17.29 -19.70
CA ARG A 25 7.45 -17.44 -20.91
C ARG A 25 6.80 -18.36 -21.97
N PHE A 26 6.13 -19.42 -21.54
CA PHE A 26 5.40 -20.31 -22.43
C PHE A 26 4.28 -19.56 -23.15
N HIS A 27 3.44 -18.83 -22.41
CA HIS A 27 2.38 -18.01 -23.01
C HIS A 27 2.96 -16.94 -23.94
N GLY A 28 4.03 -16.25 -23.53
CA GLY A 28 4.69 -15.25 -24.38
C GLY A 28 5.15 -15.84 -25.72
N ARG A 29 5.79 -17.02 -25.70
CA ARG A 29 6.19 -17.71 -26.95
C ARG A 29 5.01 -18.16 -27.80
N ARG A 30 3.93 -18.62 -27.16
CA ARG A 30 2.73 -19.10 -27.85
C ARG A 30 2.01 -17.96 -28.57
N ASP A 31 1.91 -16.81 -27.93
CA ASP A 31 1.16 -15.67 -28.46
C ASP A 31 1.99 -14.80 -29.43
N ALA A 32 3.31 -14.99 -29.46
CA ALA A 32 4.26 -14.17 -30.21
C ALA A 32 3.90 -13.96 -31.68
N ASP A 33 3.37 -14.98 -32.36
CA ASP A 33 3.05 -14.90 -33.78
C ASP A 33 1.84 -13.97 -34.04
N GLY A 34 0.87 -13.92 -33.13
CA GLY A 34 -0.27 -12.99 -33.19
C GLY A 34 0.05 -11.57 -32.70
N LEU A 35 1.23 -11.37 -32.11
CA LEU A 35 1.66 -10.09 -31.56
C LEU A 35 2.72 -9.38 -32.42
N ARG A 36 3.06 -9.92 -33.60
CA ARG A 36 4.17 -9.42 -34.41
C ARG A 36 4.01 -7.96 -34.81
N GLU A 37 2.82 -7.56 -35.24
CA GLU A 37 2.53 -6.17 -35.64
C GLU A 37 2.70 -5.22 -34.45
N MET A 38 2.12 -5.57 -33.30
CA MET A 38 2.28 -4.82 -32.05
C MET A 38 3.75 -4.70 -31.63
N LEU A 39 4.52 -5.80 -31.71
CA LEU A 39 5.93 -5.80 -31.32
C LEU A 39 6.81 -4.99 -32.29
N ALA A 40 6.46 -4.98 -33.58
CA ALA A 40 7.13 -4.16 -34.59
C ALA A 40 6.83 -2.66 -34.36
N ASP A 41 5.57 -2.30 -34.10
CA ASP A 41 5.16 -0.93 -33.75
C ASP A 41 5.85 -0.47 -32.45
N ALA A 42 5.91 -1.33 -31.44
CA ALA A 42 6.62 -1.07 -30.20
C ALA A 42 8.12 -0.79 -30.41
N TYR A 43 8.77 -1.47 -31.35
CA TYR A 43 10.15 -1.20 -31.72
C TYR A 43 10.32 0.17 -32.40
N ALA A 44 9.31 0.62 -33.16
CA ALA A 44 9.25 1.95 -33.74
C ALA A 44 8.91 3.06 -32.72
N GLY A 45 8.64 2.72 -31.47
CA GLY A 45 8.32 3.65 -30.39
C GLY A 45 6.84 3.70 -30.01
N GLY A 46 6.00 2.86 -30.62
CA GLY A 46 4.59 2.72 -30.27
C GLY A 46 4.37 2.14 -28.87
N ALA A 47 3.26 2.55 -28.25
CA ALA A 47 2.78 1.96 -27.00
C ALA A 47 1.39 1.36 -27.25
N PRO A 48 1.19 0.05 -27.04
CA PRO A 48 -0.11 -0.57 -27.25
C PRO A 48 -1.14 -0.03 -26.26
N LEU A 49 -2.39 0.05 -26.70
CA LEU A 49 -3.51 0.44 -25.85
C LEU A 49 -3.84 -0.68 -24.87
N ALA A 50 -4.54 -0.35 -23.78
CA ALA A 50 -4.95 -1.34 -22.78
C ALA A 50 -5.87 -2.43 -23.36
N GLU A 51 -6.62 -2.09 -24.42
CA GLU A 51 -7.56 -2.97 -25.12
C GLU A 51 -6.84 -4.03 -25.97
N ASP A 52 -5.60 -3.76 -26.39
CA ASP A 52 -4.80 -4.66 -27.23
C ASP A 52 -4.02 -5.70 -26.39
N LEU A 53 -4.15 -5.66 -25.07
CA LEU A 53 -3.37 -6.52 -24.18
C LEU A 53 -3.75 -7.99 -24.32
N PRO A 54 -2.77 -8.90 -24.37
CA PRO A 54 -3.04 -10.33 -24.47
C PRO A 54 -3.87 -10.86 -23.29
N PRO A 55 -4.71 -11.88 -23.49
CA PRO A 55 -5.54 -12.47 -22.43
C PRO A 55 -4.75 -12.92 -21.20
N TYR A 56 -3.51 -13.37 -21.38
CA TYR A 56 -2.62 -13.73 -20.27
C TYR A 56 -2.32 -12.52 -19.35
N VAL A 57 -2.02 -11.36 -19.94
CA VAL A 57 -1.74 -10.12 -19.20
C VAL A 57 -3.00 -9.61 -18.51
N LEU A 58 -4.15 -9.63 -19.19
CA LEU A 58 -5.45 -9.29 -18.60
C LEU A 58 -5.82 -10.23 -17.43
N GLY A 59 -5.49 -11.52 -17.54
CA GLY A 59 -5.65 -12.48 -16.46
C GLY A 59 -4.85 -12.13 -15.21
N LEU A 60 -3.61 -11.64 -15.38
CA LEU A 60 -2.79 -11.17 -14.26
C LEU A 60 -3.38 -9.91 -13.61
N HIS A 61 -3.93 -8.98 -14.39
CA HIS A 61 -4.67 -7.82 -13.86
C HIS A 61 -5.85 -8.26 -12.99
N ALA A 62 -6.69 -9.15 -13.51
CA ALA A 62 -7.85 -9.66 -12.77
C ALA A 62 -7.42 -10.37 -11.48
N GLN A 63 -6.35 -11.18 -11.54
CA GLN A 63 -5.81 -11.88 -10.38
C GLN A 63 -5.29 -10.91 -9.31
N VAL A 64 -4.50 -9.90 -9.68
CA VAL A 64 -3.99 -8.90 -8.73
C VAL A 64 -5.16 -8.13 -8.12
N ARG A 65 -6.09 -7.61 -8.94
CA ARG A 65 -7.28 -6.89 -8.45
C ARG A 65 -8.09 -7.72 -7.44
N HIS A 66 -8.32 -8.99 -7.73
CA HIS A 66 -9.03 -9.88 -6.79
C HIS A 66 -8.23 -10.11 -5.50
N SER A 67 -6.92 -10.37 -5.63
CA SER A 67 -6.05 -10.67 -4.49
C SER A 67 -5.89 -9.47 -3.56
N THR A 68 -5.71 -8.27 -4.12
CA THR A 68 -5.59 -7.03 -3.35
C THR A 68 -6.91 -6.63 -2.70
N ALA A 69 -8.06 -6.81 -3.38
CA ALA A 69 -9.38 -6.63 -2.77
C ALA A 69 -9.61 -7.58 -1.59
N ARG A 70 -9.26 -8.85 -1.75
CA ARG A 70 -9.36 -9.86 -0.68
C ARG A 70 -8.43 -9.54 0.49
N LEU A 71 -7.20 -9.10 0.21
CA LEU A 71 -6.24 -8.66 1.21
C LEU A 71 -6.81 -7.50 2.05
N ARG A 72 -7.37 -6.49 1.38
CA ARG A 72 -8.03 -5.35 2.03
C ARG A 72 -9.18 -5.80 2.91
N SER A 73 -10.10 -6.61 2.39
CA SER A 73 -11.24 -7.15 3.14
C SER A 73 -10.81 -7.91 4.39
N ARG A 74 -9.80 -8.78 4.28
CA ARG A 74 -9.28 -9.54 5.42
C ARG A 74 -8.63 -8.64 6.47
N THR A 75 -7.88 -7.63 6.05
CA THR A 75 -7.22 -6.69 6.96
C THR A 75 -8.27 -5.92 7.76
N LEU A 76 -9.32 -5.43 7.09
CA LEU A 76 -10.44 -4.74 7.74
C LEU A 76 -11.20 -5.66 8.71
N ALA A 77 -11.50 -6.89 8.31
CA ALA A 77 -12.16 -7.85 9.17
C ALA A 77 -11.34 -8.16 10.44
N ALA A 78 -10.01 -8.31 10.29
CA ALA A 78 -9.11 -8.59 11.41
C ALA A 78 -8.98 -7.42 12.39
N HIS A 79 -9.10 -6.17 11.93
CA HIS A 79 -8.91 -4.97 12.75
C HIS A 79 -10.22 -4.24 13.10
N ARG A 80 -11.38 -4.83 12.81
CA ARG A 80 -12.69 -4.24 13.11
C ARG A 80 -12.84 -3.86 14.59
N ALA A 81 -12.38 -4.72 15.50
CA ALA A 81 -12.43 -4.44 16.93
C ALA A 81 -11.53 -3.25 17.33
N LEU A 82 -10.38 -3.10 16.66
CA LEU A 82 -9.47 -1.96 16.88
C LEU A 82 -10.12 -0.66 16.40
N HIS A 83 -10.78 -0.66 15.23
CA HIS A 83 -11.52 0.50 14.73
C HIS A 83 -12.59 0.96 15.72
N ILE A 84 -13.38 0.03 16.27
CA ILE A 84 -14.42 0.35 17.27
C ILE A 84 -13.81 0.99 18.51
N ARG A 85 -12.67 0.47 19.00
CA ARG A 85 -11.96 1.04 20.16
C ARG A 85 -11.44 2.45 19.89
N ILE A 86 -10.83 2.67 18.73
CA ILE A 86 -10.35 3.99 18.29
C ILE A 86 -11.51 4.99 18.23
N GLN A 87 -12.64 4.60 17.63
CA GLN A 87 -13.84 5.44 17.58
C GLN A 87 -14.35 5.77 18.99
N SER A 88 -14.50 4.78 19.88
CA SER A 88 -14.99 5.04 21.24
C SER A 88 -14.07 5.92 22.08
N GLU A 89 -12.74 5.71 22.01
CA GLU A 89 -11.79 6.51 22.80
C GLU A 89 -11.59 7.90 22.19
N SER A 90 -11.79 8.07 20.88
CA SER A 90 -11.79 9.40 20.26
C SER A 90 -12.86 10.32 20.85
N VAL A 91 -14.08 9.82 21.06
CA VAL A 91 -15.17 10.59 21.71
C VAL A 91 -14.77 10.96 23.15
N ARG A 92 -14.16 10.02 23.87
CA ARG A 92 -13.67 10.27 25.24
C ARG A 92 -12.59 11.34 25.27
N VAL A 93 -11.60 11.27 24.37
CA VAL A 93 -10.50 12.24 24.27
C VAL A 93 -11.04 13.62 23.94
N VAL A 94 -11.91 13.74 22.93
CA VAL A 94 -12.53 15.01 22.53
C VAL A 94 -13.33 15.61 23.69
N ASN A 95 -14.16 14.82 24.37
CA ASN A 95 -14.94 15.31 25.51
C ASN A 95 -14.03 15.86 26.62
N GLN A 96 -12.97 15.13 26.99
CA GLN A 96 -12.07 15.53 28.07
C GLN A 96 -11.24 16.78 27.72
N TYR A 97 -10.69 16.83 26.51
CA TYR A 97 -9.78 17.91 26.11
C TYR A 97 -10.49 19.16 25.60
N THR A 98 -11.65 19.01 24.94
CA THR A 98 -12.37 20.12 24.30
C THR A 98 -13.56 20.59 25.13
N GLU A 99 -14.40 19.68 25.64
CA GLU A 99 -15.64 20.06 26.35
C GLU A 99 -15.37 20.38 27.82
N ARG A 100 -14.60 19.53 28.51
CA ARG A 100 -14.35 19.66 29.96
C ARG A 100 -13.12 20.48 30.30
N GLY A 101 -12.18 20.61 29.37
CA GLY A 101 -10.88 21.26 29.63
C GLY A 101 -10.01 20.51 30.66
N GLU A 102 -10.30 19.23 30.89
CA GLU A 102 -9.59 18.37 31.85
C GLU A 102 -8.71 17.37 31.07
N PRO A 103 -7.44 17.70 30.79
CA PRO A 103 -6.59 16.84 29.99
C PRO A 103 -6.40 15.49 30.68
N THR A 104 -6.55 14.42 29.90
CA THR A 104 -6.35 13.04 30.35
C THR A 104 -5.19 12.39 29.57
N PRO A 105 -3.94 12.56 30.01
CA PRO A 105 -2.77 12.08 29.27
C PRO A 105 -2.78 10.57 29.04
N ALA A 106 -3.28 9.79 30.01
CA ALA A 106 -3.37 8.34 29.90
C ALA A 106 -4.38 7.88 28.83
N ALA A 107 -5.51 8.57 28.66
CA ALA A 107 -6.47 8.26 27.60
C ALA A 107 -5.90 8.60 26.22
N LEU A 108 -5.24 9.76 26.12
CA LEU A 108 -4.57 10.19 24.89
C LEU A 108 -3.42 9.24 24.48
N ALA A 109 -2.64 8.74 25.45
CA ALA A 109 -1.59 7.77 25.21
C ALA A 109 -2.14 6.44 24.66
N ARG A 110 -3.18 5.88 25.30
CA ARG A 110 -3.84 4.65 24.80
C ARG A 110 -4.44 4.83 23.41
N PHE A 111 -5.09 5.96 23.17
CA PHE A 111 -5.60 6.31 21.84
C PHE A 111 -4.46 6.33 20.81
N GLY A 112 -3.33 6.98 21.14
CA GLY A 112 -2.14 7.00 20.30
C GLY A 112 -1.55 5.62 20.03
N GLU A 113 -1.50 4.72 21.02
CA GLU A 113 -1.06 3.34 20.86
C GLU A 113 -1.93 2.58 19.83
N TRP A 114 -3.25 2.69 19.93
CA TRP A 114 -4.17 2.03 19.00
C TRP A 114 -4.10 2.61 17.58
N VAL A 115 -3.94 3.92 17.45
CA VAL A 115 -3.72 4.57 16.15
C VAL A 115 -2.40 4.10 15.52
N ALA A 116 -1.33 3.99 16.30
CA ALA A 116 -0.04 3.49 15.83
C ALA A 116 -0.11 2.00 15.41
N GLU A 117 -0.86 1.18 16.17
CA GLU A 117 -1.14 -0.21 15.83
C GLU A 117 -1.85 -0.32 14.47
N TRP A 118 -2.90 0.48 14.25
CA TRP A 118 -3.62 0.52 12.97
C TRP A 118 -2.71 0.95 11.80
N ARG A 119 -1.99 2.06 11.94
CA ARG A 119 -1.08 2.56 10.89
C ARG A 119 0.01 1.55 10.53
N SER A 120 0.49 0.79 11.52
CA SER A 120 1.44 -0.29 11.29
C SER A 120 0.83 -1.43 10.48
N ALA A 121 -0.37 -1.88 10.85
CA ALA A 121 -1.11 -2.92 10.11
C ALA A 121 -1.43 -2.50 8.67
N ALA A 122 -1.86 -1.25 8.49
CA ALA A 122 -2.15 -0.67 7.18
C ALA A 122 -0.87 -0.55 6.33
N SER A 123 0.27 -0.14 6.90
CA SER A 123 1.57 -0.14 6.19
C SER A 123 1.95 -1.53 5.69
N VAL A 124 1.82 -2.57 6.53
CA VAL A 124 2.08 -3.96 6.13
C VAL A 124 1.13 -4.40 5.01
N CYS A 125 -0.16 -4.05 5.09
CA CYS A 125 -1.13 -4.35 4.05
C CYS A 125 -0.76 -3.68 2.70
N ARG A 126 -0.32 -2.41 2.72
CA ARG A 126 0.18 -1.71 1.52
C ARG A 126 1.40 -2.39 0.92
N GLN A 127 2.37 -2.78 1.75
CA GLN A 127 3.57 -3.50 1.29
C GLN A 127 3.21 -4.85 0.64
N GLN A 128 2.27 -5.59 1.23
CA GLN A 128 1.80 -6.85 0.66
C GLN A 128 1.07 -6.65 -0.68
N ALA A 129 0.26 -5.60 -0.81
CA ALA A 129 -0.38 -5.25 -2.08
C ALA A 129 0.66 -4.85 -3.14
N GLN A 130 1.69 -4.09 -2.76
CA GLN A 130 2.77 -3.69 -3.67
C GLN A 130 3.55 -4.91 -4.14
N GLN A 131 3.86 -5.84 -3.23
CA GLN A 131 4.51 -7.10 -3.57
C GLN A 131 3.70 -7.90 -4.60
N LEU A 132 2.38 -7.98 -4.46
CA LEU A 132 1.52 -8.66 -5.45
C LEU A 132 1.60 -8.00 -6.84
N ALA A 133 1.62 -6.67 -6.91
CA ALA A 133 1.78 -5.94 -8.15
C ALA A 133 3.17 -6.15 -8.77
N ASP A 134 4.22 -6.13 -7.95
CA ASP A 134 5.61 -6.33 -8.40
C ASP A 134 5.85 -7.75 -8.91
N GLU A 135 5.34 -8.77 -8.20
CA GLU A 135 5.40 -10.16 -8.65
C GLU A 135 4.68 -10.35 -10.00
N ALA A 136 3.52 -9.74 -10.17
CA ALA A 136 2.80 -9.79 -11.44
C ALA A 136 3.55 -9.05 -12.56
N ASN A 137 4.12 -7.88 -12.27
CA ASN A 137 4.95 -7.12 -13.23
C ASN A 137 6.20 -7.92 -13.67
N GLN A 138 6.79 -8.72 -12.79
CA GLN A 138 7.88 -9.64 -13.16
C GLN A 138 7.40 -10.74 -14.12
N LEU A 139 6.18 -11.27 -13.93
CA LEU A 139 5.59 -12.26 -14.84
C LEU A 139 5.27 -11.63 -16.20
N ILE A 140 4.73 -10.41 -16.22
CA ILE A 140 4.48 -9.64 -17.45
C ILE A 140 5.80 -9.39 -18.19
N ALA A 141 6.88 -9.03 -17.48
CA ALA A 141 8.19 -8.88 -18.09
C ALA A 141 8.69 -10.20 -18.70
N CYS A 142 8.58 -11.31 -17.97
CA CYS A 142 8.95 -12.64 -18.48
C CYS A 142 8.13 -13.06 -19.71
N TYR A 143 6.84 -12.71 -19.74
CA TYR A 143 5.96 -12.94 -20.88
C TYR A 143 6.44 -12.15 -22.11
N TRP A 144 6.64 -10.83 -21.96
CA TRP A 144 7.06 -9.98 -23.06
C TRP A 144 8.48 -10.28 -23.55
N ASP A 145 9.42 -10.61 -22.66
CA ASP A 145 10.76 -11.05 -23.06
C ASP A 145 10.71 -12.30 -23.94
N ALA A 146 9.83 -13.25 -23.61
CA ALA A 146 9.67 -14.49 -24.34
C ALA A 146 8.93 -14.31 -25.68
N ALA A 147 7.93 -13.44 -25.71
CA ALA A 147 7.22 -13.05 -26.94
C ALA A 147 8.19 -12.36 -27.92
N TRP A 148 8.95 -11.38 -27.43
CA TRP A 148 9.97 -10.67 -28.22
C TRP A 148 11.03 -11.62 -28.76
N ALA A 149 11.60 -12.48 -27.91
CA ALA A 149 12.61 -13.44 -28.31
C ALA A 149 12.11 -14.46 -29.36
N ARG A 150 10.81 -14.75 -29.38
CA ARG A 150 10.21 -15.65 -30.37
C ARG A 150 9.92 -14.93 -31.69
N ALA A 151 9.37 -13.72 -31.63
CA ALA A 151 9.08 -12.90 -32.82
C ALA A 151 10.37 -12.52 -33.57
N ARG A 152 11.46 -12.26 -32.84
CA ARG A 152 12.78 -11.96 -33.42
C ARG A 152 13.36 -13.07 -34.30
N ARG A 153 12.95 -14.33 -34.10
CA ARG A 153 13.43 -15.44 -34.95
C ARG A 153 12.85 -15.42 -36.36
N GLY A 154 11.85 -14.58 -36.61
CA GLY A 154 11.23 -14.39 -37.92
C GLY A 154 11.58 -13.07 -38.61
N ASP A 155 12.67 -12.39 -38.20
CA ASP A 155 13.22 -11.15 -38.79
C ASP A 155 12.32 -9.90 -38.87
N GLN A 156 11.10 -9.92 -38.30
CA GLN A 156 10.17 -8.79 -38.35
C GLN A 156 10.26 -7.83 -37.15
N VAL A 157 10.89 -8.24 -36.05
CA VAL A 157 11.02 -7.42 -34.83
C VAL A 157 12.50 -7.15 -34.60
N GLY A 158 12.90 -5.88 -34.59
CA GLY A 158 14.29 -5.49 -34.40
C GLY A 158 14.84 -5.81 -33.00
N GLY A 159 16.16 -5.61 -32.83
CA GLY A 159 16.86 -5.37 -31.56
C GLY A 159 16.51 -6.24 -30.33
N ARG A 160 16.78 -5.70 -29.15
CA ARG A 160 16.24 -6.21 -27.87
C ARG A 160 14.96 -5.44 -27.55
N ARG A 161 14.10 -6.00 -26.70
CA ARG A 161 12.96 -5.28 -26.12
C ARG A 161 13.43 -3.92 -25.57
N PRO A 162 12.77 -2.80 -25.92
CA PRO A 162 13.11 -1.48 -25.41
C PRO A 162 13.10 -1.42 -23.89
N ALA A 163 14.03 -0.68 -23.31
CA ALA A 163 14.11 -0.49 -21.86
C ALA A 163 12.85 0.24 -21.36
N GLY A 164 12.25 -0.25 -20.27
CA GLY A 164 11.03 0.34 -19.70
C GLY A 164 9.74 -0.03 -20.43
N TRP A 165 9.79 -0.70 -21.59
CA TRP A 165 8.60 -1.15 -22.30
C TRP A 165 7.96 -2.35 -21.60
N LEU A 166 6.89 -2.08 -20.85
CA LEU A 166 6.13 -3.08 -20.10
C LEU A 166 4.62 -2.82 -20.23
N PRO A 167 4.03 -3.06 -21.41
CA PRO A 167 2.59 -2.95 -21.58
C PRO A 167 1.83 -3.80 -20.58
N GLY A 168 0.73 -3.23 -20.08
CA GLY A 168 -0.06 -3.84 -19.02
C GLY A 168 0.63 -3.81 -17.66
N ARG A 169 1.63 -2.94 -17.43
CA ARG A 169 2.20 -2.71 -16.09
C ARG A 169 1.08 -2.46 -15.09
N ILE A 170 1.09 -3.22 -14.01
CA ILE A 170 0.14 -3.11 -12.92
C ILE A 170 0.68 -2.09 -11.92
N THR A 171 -0.12 -1.06 -11.66
CA THR A 171 0.07 -0.11 -10.57
C THR A 171 -1.11 -0.23 -9.62
N LEU A 172 -0.83 -0.12 -8.32
CA LEU A 172 -1.91 0.02 -7.34
C LEU A 172 -2.63 1.36 -7.59
N ASP A 173 -3.96 1.35 -7.43
CA ASP A 173 -4.74 2.58 -7.49
C ASP A 173 -4.42 3.52 -6.31
N GLY A 174 -4.79 4.79 -6.43
CA GLY A 174 -4.51 5.81 -5.41
C GLY A 174 -5.10 5.50 -4.03
N THR A 175 -6.14 4.66 -3.94
CA THR A 175 -6.77 4.31 -2.65
C THR A 175 -5.82 3.52 -1.74
N TRP A 176 -4.76 2.91 -2.30
CA TRP A 176 -3.74 2.25 -1.51
C TRP A 176 -2.81 3.22 -0.79
N ALA A 177 -2.62 4.45 -1.28
CA ALA A 177 -1.85 5.46 -0.55
C ALA A 177 -2.60 5.90 0.73
N HIS A 178 -3.92 5.92 0.64
CA HIS A 178 -4.87 6.40 1.65
C HIS A 178 -5.41 5.28 2.55
N LEU A 179 -4.66 4.18 2.72
CA LEU A 179 -5.12 3.06 3.55
C LEU A 179 -5.33 3.46 5.03
N ASP A 180 -4.62 4.48 5.48
CA ASP A 180 -4.73 4.97 6.85
C ASP A 180 -5.99 5.86 7.05
N ASP A 181 -6.54 6.42 5.97
CA ASP A 181 -7.68 7.35 5.97
C ASP A 181 -9.01 6.63 6.24
N GLY A 182 -9.01 5.29 6.22
CA GLY A 182 -10.15 4.48 6.68
C GLY A 182 -10.51 4.66 8.16
N LEU A 183 -9.74 5.43 8.94
CA LEU A 183 -10.13 5.91 10.27
C LEU A 183 -11.04 7.15 10.22
N LEU A 184 -10.91 7.98 9.18
CA LEU A 184 -11.57 9.28 9.06
C LEU A 184 -12.99 9.16 8.50
N SER A 185 -13.27 8.09 7.75
CA SER A 185 -14.61 7.81 7.24
C SER A 185 -14.92 6.32 7.30
N ASP A 186 -16.20 6.00 7.47
CA ASP A 186 -16.73 4.64 7.31
C ASP A 186 -16.79 4.22 5.82
N ARG A 187 -16.27 5.08 4.91
CA ARG A 187 -16.41 4.96 3.45
C ARG A 187 -15.08 5.15 2.73
N TRP A 188 -14.48 4.01 2.40
CA TRP A 188 -13.26 3.88 1.58
C TRP A 188 -13.38 4.36 0.12
N TYR A 189 -14.59 4.61 -0.37
CA TYR A 189 -14.89 4.89 -1.78
C TYR A 189 -15.71 6.18 -1.95
N VAL A 190 -15.21 7.32 -1.44
CA VAL A 190 -15.75 8.63 -1.83
C VAL A 190 -14.61 9.46 -2.40
N PRO A 191 -14.69 9.89 -3.68
CA PRO A 191 -13.76 10.85 -4.23
C PRO A 191 -14.02 12.23 -3.61
N ASP A 192 -12.97 13.04 -3.53
CA ASP A 192 -12.96 14.42 -3.06
C ASP A 192 -14.23 15.20 -3.38
N ALA A 193 -15.10 15.33 -2.39
CA ALA A 193 -16.10 16.38 -2.36
C ALA A 193 -15.97 17.07 -1.00
N PRO A 194 -15.38 18.28 -0.93
CA PRO A 194 -15.42 19.09 0.27
C PRO A 194 -16.84 19.64 0.42
N GLY A 195 -17.71 18.84 1.02
CA GLY A 195 -18.97 19.33 1.56
C GLY A 195 -18.66 20.27 2.72
N ARG A 196 -18.81 21.57 2.49
CA ARG A 196 -18.92 22.63 3.50
C ARG A 196 -19.83 22.16 4.65
N ASP A 197 -19.42 22.46 5.89
CA ASP A 197 -20.13 22.25 7.15
C ASP A 197 -20.33 20.80 7.60
N THR A 198 -19.24 20.13 7.96
CA THR A 198 -19.33 19.03 8.93
C THR A 198 -18.27 19.23 10.00
N ASP A 199 -18.71 19.32 11.27
CA ASP A 199 -17.80 19.21 12.40
C ASP A 199 -16.82 18.05 12.16
N PRO A 200 -15.51 18.24 12.35
CA PRO A 200 -14.54 17.17 12.14
C PRO A 200 -14.97 15.98 12.99
N SER A 201 -14.96 14.77 12.40
CA SER A 201 -15.33 13.55 13.13
C SER A 201 -14.53 13.47 14.44
N ALA A 202 -15.11 12.86 15.48
CA ALA A 202 -14.43 12.75 16.79
C ALA A 202 -13.01 12.14 16.65
N VAL A 203 -12.82 11.24 15.68
CA VAL A 203 -11.51 10.69 15.31
C VAL A 203 -10.58 11.75 14.74
N ALA A 204 -11.02 12.57 13.79
CA ALA A 204 -10.22 13.66 13.23
C ALA A 204 -9.80 14.68 14.31
N GLN A 205 -10.71 15.04 15.21
CA GLN A 205 -10.41 15.93 16.34
C GLN A 205 -9.44 15.30 17.34
N ALA A 206 -9.65 14.03 17.71
CA ALA A 206 -8.75 13.32 18.62
C ALA A 206 -7.34 13.14 18.03
N LEU A 207 -7.22 12.88 16.72
CA LEU A 207 -5.94 12.85 16.01
C LEU A 207 -5.26 14.23 16.04
N HIS A 208 -6.01 15.30 15.80
CA HIS A 208 -5.48 16.66 15.89
C HIS A 208 -4.96 16.98 17.31
N ILE A 209 -5.70 16.60 18.36
CA ILE A 209 -5.26 16.73 19.76
C ILE A 209 -3.98 15.93 20.00
N LEU A 210 -3.93 14.68 19.54
CA LEU A 210 -2.75 13.81 19.66
C LEU A 210 -1.52 14.46 19.02
N ASP A 211 -1.64 14.98 17.80
CA ASP A 211 -0.53 15.62 17.08
C ASP A 211 -0.06 16.91 17.77
N HIS A 212 -0.98 17.73 18.26
CA HIS A 212 -0.64 18.99 18.96
C HIS A 212 0.03 18.76 20.31
N GLN A 213 -0.43 17.79 21.11
CA GLN A 213 0.21 17.46 22.39
C GLN A 213 1.58 16.81 22.18
N SER A 214 1.74 16.00 21.12
CA SER A 214 3.03 15.42 20.71
C SER A 214 4.07 16.47 20.33
N ALA A 215 3.64 17.58 19.73
CA ALA A 215 4.50 18.69 19.38
C ALA A 215 4.92 19.51 20.62
N ARG A 216 3.97 19.79 21.53
CA ARG A 216 4.24 20.52 22.79
C ARG A 216 5.19 19.78 23.72
N GLY A 217 5.01 18.48 23.88
CA GLY A 217 5.90 17.65 24.71
C GLY A 217 7.34 17.60 24.18
N ARG A 218 7.54 17.67 22.86
CA ARG A 218 8.88 17.76 22.24
C ARG A 218 9.53 19.12 22.44
N SER A 219 8.77 20.21 22.31
CA SER A 219 9.31 21.57 22.53
C SER A 219 9.75 21.82 23.97
N ASP A 220 9.04 21.27 24.96
CA ASP A 220 9.41 21.41 26.37
C ASP A 220 10.63 20.56 26.75
N GLN A 221 10.83 19.39 26.11
CA GLN A 221 12.03 18.58 26.28
C GLN A 221 13.30 19.26 25.76
N THR A 222 13.21 20.00 24.65
CA THR A 222 14.34 20.80 24.14
C THR A 222 14.69 22.00 25.03
N ARG A 223 13.75 22.57 25.79
CA ARG A 223 14.02 23.71 26.68
C ARG A 223 14.67 23.30 28.01
N HIS A 224 14.52 22.05 28.43
CA HIS A 224 15.17 21.54 29.65
C HIS A 224 16.59 21.00 29.43
N GLY A 225 17.13 21.05 28.21
CA GLY A 225 18.49 20.62 27.89
C GLY A 225 19.60 21.66 28.11
N ASP A 226 19.26 22.95 28.23
CA ASP A 226 20.20 24.04 28.44
C ASP A 226 20.16 24.54 29.89
N ALA A 227 20.70 23.74 30.81
CA ALA A 227 21.13 24.26 32.11
C ALA A 227 22.63 24.59 32.00
N PRO A 228 23.06 25.85 32.21
CA PRO A 228 24.47 26.20 32.14
C PRO A 228 25.20 25.49 33.27
N LYS A 229 26.24 24.71 32.93
CA LYS A 229 27.20 24.20 33.91
C LYS A 229 27.86 25.40 34.59
N GLY A 230 27.32 25.78 35.75
CA GLY A 230 27.99 26.67 36.67
C GLY A 230 29.28 26.01 37.14
N SER A 231 30.40 26.48 36.60
CA SER A 231 31.71 26.25 37.17
C SER A 231 31.77 26.94 38.53
N ARG A 232 31.80 26.13 39.59
CA ARG A 232 32.25 26.58 40.90
C ARG A 232 33.38 25.68 41.39
N ARG A 233 34.51 26.37 41.55
CA ARG A 233 35.74 26.07 42.28
C ARG A 233 36.74 25.13 41.61
#